data_AF-A0A3D2ITI7-F1
#
_entry.id   AF-A0A3D2ITI7-F1
#
_cell.length_a   1.000
_cell.length_b   1.000
_cell.length_c   1.000
_cell.angle_alpha   90.00
_cell.angle_beta   90.00
_cell.angle_gamma   90.00
#
_symmetry.space_group_name_H-M   'P 1'
#
loop_
_entity.id
_entity.type
_entity.pdbx_description
1 polymer ?
#
loop_
_entity_poly.entity_id
_entity_poly.type
_entity_poly.pdbx_seq_one_letter_code
_entity_poly.pdbx_strand_id
1 'polypeptide(L)'
;MKRRSVFGRLSSSNLLLPIVSLLLVMAVNIVFDIASGNNPFSFFMITLQNTTSNGVVLYGRIIDILNRGSEAAILAIGMTLVVSSSAGTDISVGSVMSLCASFCCMLLAGYGVSSTNELAVPLVAGVLGGILMGVL
;
A
#
# COMPACT_ATOMS: atom_id res chain seq x y z
N MET A 1 -14.74 43.13 7.83
CA MET A 1 -14.99 41.76 7.31
C MET A 1 -13.92 41.43 6.26
N LYS A 2 -12.78 40.85 6.66
CA LYS A 2 -11.59 40.66 5.79
C LYS A 2 -11.75 39.34 5.01
N ARG A 3 -11.93 39.43 3.69
CA ARG A 3 -12.05 38.28 2.77
C ARG A 3 -10.76 37.45 2.84
N ARG A 4 -10.74 36.36 3.62
CA ARG A 4 -9.60 35.43 3.63
C ARG A 4 -9.55 34.71 2.28
N SER A 5 -8.43 34.88 1.58
CA SER A 5 -8.10 34.24 0.30
C SER A 5 -8.33 32.72 0.36
N VAL A 6 -8.90 32.16 -0.71
CA VAL A 6 -9.14 30.72 -0.92
C VAL A 6 -7.84 29.92 -0.75
N PHE A 7 -6.69 30.52 -1.10
CA PHE A 7 -5.35 29.93 -0.98
C PHE A 7 -4.96 29.65 0.49
N GLY A 8 -5.38 30.51 1.43
CA GLY A 8 -5.12 30.31 2.85
C GLY A 8 -6.00 29.24 3.50
N ARG A 9 -7.15 28.90 2.88
CA ARG A 9 -8.01 27.79 3.32
C ARG A 9 -7.52 26.45 2.78
N LEU A 10 -7.03 26.43 1.54
CA LEU A 10 -6.45 25.24 0.92
C LEU A 10 -5.15 24.83 1.65
N SER A 11 -4.31 25.82 1.99
CA SER A 11 -3.05 25.61 2.73
C SER A 11 -3.21 25.06 4.15
N SER A 12 -4.42 25.13 4.73
CA SER A 12 -4.68 24.73 6.11
C SER A 12 -5.41 23.39 6.22
N SER A 13 -5.56 22.66 5.11
CA SER A 13 -6.27 21.38 5.09
C SER A 13 -5.29 20.20 5.16
N ASN A 14 -5.57 19.22 6.01
CA ASN A 14 -4.78 17.98 6.16
C ASN A 14 -4.67 17.17 4.85
N LEU A 15 -5.49 17.49 3.84
CA LEU A 15 -5.48 16.87 2.52
C LEU A 15 -4.46 17.49 1.55
N LEU A 16 -3.84 18.62 1.88
CA LEU A 16 -2.89 19.26 0.97
C LEU A 16 -1.67 18.37 0.71
N LEU A 17 -1.10 17.78 1.76
CA LEU A 17 0.08 16.90 1.65
C LEU A 17 -0.17 15.71 0.71
N PRO A 18 -1.25 14.92 0.88
CA PRO A 18 -1.61 13.83 -0.05
C PRO A 18 -1.84 14.29 -1.49
N ILE A 19 -2.50 15.43 -1.68
CA ILE A 19 -2.81 15.94 -3.03
C ILE A 19 -1.54 16.43 -3.74
N VAL A 20 -0.66 17.12 -3.02
CA VAL A 20 0.62 17.60 -3.55
C VAL A 20 1.56 16.44 -3.84
N SER A 21 1.63 15.42 -2.98
CA SER A 21 2.46 14.24 -3.24
C SER A 21 1.97 13.47 -4.46
N LEU A 22 0.65 13.33 -4.65
CA LEU A 22 0.08 12.67 -5.83
C LEU A 22 0.36 13.44 -7.13
N LEU A 23 0.24 14.77 -7.10
CA LEU A 23 0.64 15.63 -8.21
C LEU A 23 2.13 15.54 -8.52
N LEU A 24 2.98 15.51 -7.49
CA LEU A 24 4.43 15.39 -7.64
C LEU A 24 4.82 14.06 -8.26
N VAL A 25 4.23 12.94 -7.79
CA VAL A 25 4.49 11.61 -8.36
C VAL A 25 4.07 11.54 -9.84
N MET A 26 2.92 12.12 -10.21
CA MET A 26 2.56 12.24 -11.63
C MET A 26 3.57 13.07 -12.42
N ALA A 27 4.01 14.21 -11.89
CA ALA A 27 4.98 15.07 -12.56
C ALA A 27 6.32 14.36 -12.79
N VAL A 28 6.82 13.65 -11.77
CA VAL A 28 8.04 12.82 -11.89
C VAL A 28 7.85 11.73 -12.94
N ASN A 29 6.71 11.03 -12.94
CA ASN A 29 6.43 9.98 -13.93
C ASN A 29 6.38 10.53 -15.37
N ILE A 30 5.83 11.72 -15.60
CA ILE A 30 5.84 12.39 -16.91
C ILE A 30 7.27 12.74 -17.33
N VAL A 31 8.09 13.28 -16.42
CA VAL A 31 9.50 13.60 -16.70
C VAL A 31 10.29 12.33 -17.02
N PHE A 32 10.04 11.23 -16.31
CA PHE A 32 10.69 9.94 -16.55
C PHE A 32 10.32 9.34 -17.92
N ASP A 33 9.08 9.51 -18.36
CA ASP A 33 8.63 9.11 -19.70
C ASP A 33 9.31 9.90 -20.81
N ILE A 34 9.41 11.23 -20.64
CA ILE A 34 10.08 12.13 -21.59
C ILE A 34 11.58 11.79 -21.67
N ALA A 35 12.22 11.54 -20.52
CA ALA A 35 13.63 11.17 -20.43
C ALA A 35 13.92 9.79 -21.04
N SER A 36 12.94 8.87 -21.02
CA SER A 36 13.06 7.53 -21.60
C SER A 36 12.74 7.48 -23.10
N GLY A 37 12.47 8.62 -23.75
CA GLY A 37 12.23 8.71 -25.20
C GLY A 37 10.83 8.28 -25.66
N ASN A 38 9.89 8.06 -24.73
CA ASN A 38 8.51 7.70 -25.04
C ASN A 38 7.60 8.96 -25.01
N ASN A 39 6.47 8.91 -25.73
CA ASN A 39 5.49 10.00 -25.66
C ASN A 39 5.06 10.24 -24.19
N PRO A 40 5.03 11.50 -23.71
CA PRO A 40 4.65 11.85 -22.33
C PRO A 40 3.24 11.41 -21.94
N PHE A 41 2.39 11.10 -22.93
CA PHE A 41 1.03 10.61 -22.77
C PHE A 41 0.91 9.08 -22.82
N SER A 42 2.02 8.34 -22.97
CA SER A 42 2.05 6.87 -22.85
C SER A 42 1.54 6.41 -21.48
N PHE A 43 1.63 7.26 -20.45
CA PHE A 43 1.14 6.95 -19.11
C PHE A 43 -0.38 6.79 -19.08
N PHE A 44 -1.08 7.54 -19.94
CA PHE A 44 -2.53 7.54 -20.08
C PHE A 44 -3.06 6.62 -21.18
N MET A 45 -2.17 5.93 -21.91
CA MET A 45 -2.56 4.97 -22.94
C MET A 45 -2.98 3.66 -22.30
N ILE A 46 -4.29 3.42 -22.32
CA ILE A 46 -4.89 2.15 -21.90
C ILE A 46 -4.99 1.27 -23.14
N THR A 47 -4.19 0.20 -23.17
CA THR A 47 -4.22 -0.81 -24.23
C THR A 47 -5.12 -1.96 -23.82
N LEU A 48 -6.10 -2.31 -24.65
CA LEU A 48 -6.88 -3.54 -24.50
C LEU A 48 -6.00 -4.69 -24.99
N GLN A 49 -5.51 -5.54 -24.09
CA GLN A 49 -4.71 -6.71 -24.47
C GLN A 49 -5.54 -7.99 -24.31
N ASN A 50 -5.69 -8.73 -25.40
CA ASN A 50 -6.36 -10.04 -25.39
C ASN A 50 -5.41 -11.08 -24.78
N THR A 51 -5.68 -11.52 -23.55
CA THR A 51 -5.00 -12.68 -22.95
C THR A 51 -5.85 -13.93 -23.17
N THR A 52 -5.23 -14.99 -23.70
CA THR A 52 -5.87 -16.19 -24.28
C THR A 52 -6.65 -17.10 -23.30
N SER A 53 -6.85 -16.69 -22.05
CA SER A 53 -7.48 -17.54 -21.03
C SER A 53 -8.64 -16.91 -20.25
N ASN A 54 -8.89 -15.60 -20.33
CA ASN A 54 -10.04 -15.01 -19.63
C ASN A 54 -10.46 -13.59 -20.11
N GLY A 55 -10.56 -13.38 -21.42
CA GLY A 55 -11.17 -12.17 -21.99
C GLY A 55 -10.25 -10.95 -22.17
N VAL A 56 -10.86 -9.81 -22.49
CA VAL A 56 -10.18 -8.54 -22.77
C VAL A 56 -9.77 -7.89 -21.45
N VAL A 57 -8.48 -7.93 -21.13
CA VAL A 57 -7.94 -7.30 -19.93
C VAL A 57 -7.40 -5.92 -20.32
N LEU A 58 -7.83 -4.89 -19.60
CA LEU A 58 -7.31 -3.55 -19.81
C LEU A 58 -5.90 -3.50 -19.19
N TYR A 59 -4.90 -3.27 -20.03
CA TYR A 59 -3.50 -3.13 -19.63
C TYR A 59 -3.05 -1.69 -19.81
N GLY A 60 -2.38 -1.15 -18.81
CA GLY A 60 -1.83 0.20 -18.83
C GLY A 60 -1.31 0.58 -17.46
N ARG A 61 -0.34 1.48 -17.40
CA ARG A 61 0.33 1.86 -16.14
C ARG A 61 -0.62 2.43 -15.09
N ILE A 62 -1.67 3.12 -15.52
CA ILE A 62 -2.75 3.59 -14.63
C ILE A 62 -3.47 2.41 -13.97
N ILE A 63 -3.73 1.34 -14.69
CA ILE A 63 -4.43 0.16 -14.18
C ILE A 63 -3.54 -0.61 -13.22
N ASP A 64 -2.24 -0.72 -13.52
CA ASP A 64 -1.27 -1.33 -12.61
C ASP A 64 -1.12 -0.54 -11.30
N ILE A 65 -1.10 0.80 -11.38
CA ILE A 65 -1.07 1.67 -10.21
C ILE A 65 -2.36 1.57 -9.41
N LEU A 66 -3.52 1.50 -10.07
CA LEU A 66 -4.79 1.28 -9.38
C LEU A 66 -4.84 -0.08 -8.71
N ASN A 67 -4.37 -1.13 -9.37
CA ASN A 67 -4.41 -2.49 -8.83
C ASN A 67 -3.46 -2.65 -7.63
N ARG A 68 -2.21 -2.18 -7.75
CA ARG A 68 -1.25 -2.17 -6.63
C ARG A 68 -1.62 -1.17 -5.54
N GLY A 69 -2.16 -0.02 -5.92
CA GLY A 69 -2.65 1.01 -4.99
C GLY A 69 -3.89 0.56 -4.22
N SER A 70 -4.71 -0.32 -4.81
CA SER A 70 -5.91 -0.87 -4.15
C SER A 70 -5.56 -1.69 -2.91
N GLU A 71 -4.47 -2.46 -2.95
CA GLU A 71 -3.98 -3.21 -1.78
C GLU A 71 -3.68 -2.25 -0.60
N ALA A 72 -2.89 -1.21 -0.86
CA ALA A 72 -2.56 -0.20 0.15
C ALA A 72 -3.80 0.59 0.61
N ALA A 73 -4.74 0.89 -0.29
CA ALA A 73 -5.97 1.61 0.04
C ALA A 73 -6.88 0.79 0.97
N ILE A 74 -7.09 -0.50 0.68
CA ILE A 74 -7.91 -1.39 1.51
C ILE A 74 -7.28 -1.54 2.90
N LEU A 75 -5.95 -1.70 2.97
CA LEU A 75 -5.22 -1.74 4.23
C LEU A 75 -5.37 -0.44 5.03
N ALA A 76 -5.22 0.72 4.38
CA ALA A 76 -5.37 2.02 5.03
C ALA A 76 -6.79 2.23 5.57
N ILE A 77 -7.83 1.79 4.84
CA ILE A 77 -9.22 1.83 5.29
C ILE A 77 -9.42 0.92 6.51
N GLY A 78 -8.87 -0.29 6.50
CA GLY A 78 -8.92 -1.20 7.65
C GLY A 78 -8.28 -0.59 8.89
N MET A 79 -7.09 -0.01 8.75
CA MET A 79 -6.38 0.62 9.86
C MET A 79 -7.10 1.87 10.39
N THR A 80 -7.65 2.71 9.51
CA THR A 80 -8.41 3.89 9.94
C THR A 80 -9.72 3.54 10.63
N LEU A 81 -10.43 2.50 10.15
CA LEU A 81 -11.66 2.04 10.79
C LEU A 81 -11.40 1.55 12.21
N VAL A 82 -10.35 0.74 12.42
CA VAL A 82 -10.06 0.21 13.77
C VAL A 82 -9.58 1.31 14.72
N VAL A 83 -8.70 2.20 14.27
CA VAL A 83 -8.22 3.34 15.09
C VAL A 83 -9.39 4.27 15.45
N SER A 84 -10.35 4.46 14.54
CA SER A 84 -11.53 5.29 14.80
C SER A 84 -12.51 4.61 15.77
N SER A 85 -12.70 3.30 15.70
CA SER A 85 -13.64 2.58 16.56
C SER A 85 -13.15 2.41 18.00
N SER A 86 -11.83 2.39 18.20
CA SER A 86 -11.22 2.13 19.51
C SER A 86 -10.76 3.37 20.26
N ALA A 87 -11.10 4.58 19.77
CA ALA A 87 -10.81 5.87 20.40
C ALA A 87 -9.31 6.14 20.70
N GLY A 88 -8.41 5.45 19.99
CA GLY A 88 -6.96 5.50 20.13
C GLY A 88 -6.29 4.49 19.19
N THR A 89 -4.97 4.59 18.99
CA THR A 89 -4.20 3.57 18.25
C THR A 89 -4.25 2.26 19.02
N ASP A 90 -5.24 1.44 18.71
CA ASP A 90 -5.59 0.27 19.49
C ASP A 90 -4.50 -0.80 19.39
N ILE A 91 -3.95 -1.22 20.53
CA ILE A 91 -3.02 -2.35 20.61
C ILE A 91 -3.70 -3.65 20.17
N SER A 92 -5.05 -3.69 20.13
CA SER A 92 -5.82 -4.86 19.69
C SER A 92 -5.60 -5.26 18.22
N VAL A 93 -5.27 -4.34 17.30
CA VAL A 93 -4.94 -4.75 15.92
C VAL A 93 -3.63 -5.51 15.84
N GLY A 94 -2.69 -5.19 16.73
CA GLY A 94 -1.42 -5.90 16.85
C GLY A 94 -1.61 -7.35 17.30
N SER A 95 -2.54 -7.59 18.24
CA SER A 95 -2.82 -8.94 18.72
C SER A 95 -3.55 -9.80 17.69
N VAL A 96 -4.51 -9.23 16.94
CA VAL A 96 -5.21 -9.94 15.85
C VAL A 96 -4.26 -10.28 14.70
N MET A 97 -3.37 -9.34 14.32
CA MET A 97 -2.35 -9.58 13.30
C MET A 97 -1.35 -10.67 13.73
N SER A 98 -0.90 -10.63 14.99
CA SER A 98 -0.02 -11.67 15.55
C SER A 98 -0.69 -13.05 15.58
N LEU A 99 -1.99 -13.11 15.91
CA LEU A 99 -2.74 -14.36 15.90
C LEU A 99 -2.86 -14.95 14.49
N CYS A 100 -3.22 -14.13 13.50
CA CYS A 100 -3.32 -14.57 12.11
C CYS A 100 -1.98 -15.08 11.56
N ALA A 101 -0.88 -14.35 11.85
CA ALA A 101 0.47 -14.77 11.47
C ALA A 101 0.88 -16.10 12.11
N SER A 102 0.60 -16.28 13.42
CA SER A 102 0.90 -17.53 14.13
C SER A 102 0.10 -18.71 13.57
N PHE A 103 -1.17 -18.48 13.20
CA PHE A 103 -2.03 -19.49 12.61
C PHE A 103 -1.55 -19.91 11.21
N CYS A 104 -1.14 -18.94 10.38
CA CYS A 104 -0.54 -19.21 9.08
C CYS A 104 0.76 -20.03 9.20
N CYS A 105 1.63 -19.70 10.17
CA CYS A 105 2.83 -20.50 10.46
C CYS A 105 2.49 -21.92 10.90
N MET A 106 1.43 -22.10 11.70
CA MET A 106 0.94 -23.43 12.09
C MET A 106 0.42 -24.24 10.91
N LEU A 107 -0.36 -23.61 10.01
CA LEU A 107 -0.85 -24.27 8.79
C LEU A 107 0.29 -24.64 7.84
N LEU A 108 1.30 -23.76 7.72
CA LEU A 108 2.45 -23.98 6.85
C LEU A 108 3.40 -25.06 7.40
N ALA A 109 3.60 -25.10 8.72
CA ALA A 109 4.44 -26.11 9.35
C ALA A 109 3.75 -27.50 9.33
N GLY A 110 2.42 -27.56 9.45
CA GLY A 110 1.64 -28.78 9.57
C GLY A 110 1.18 -29.03 11.01
N TYR A 111 -0.03 -29.58 11.19
CA TYR A 111 -0.59 -29.80 12.53
C TYR A 111 0.23 -30.84 13.31
N GLY A 112 0.89 -30.42 14.39
CA GLY A 112 1.62 -31.32 15.30
C GLY A 112 3.07 -31.63 14.91
N VAL A 113 3.65 -30.98 13.89
CA VAL A 113 5.07 -31.12 13.54
C VAL A 113 5.89 -29.92 14.04
N SER A 114 6.78 -30.20 14.98
CA SER A 114 7.53 -29.18 15.75
C SER A 114 8.90 -28.81 15.15
N SER A 115 9.28 -29.39 14.01
CA SER A 115 10.63 -29.22 13.43
C SER A 115 10.58 -29.09 11.92
N THR A 116 10.33 -27.87 11.46
CA THR A 116 10.53 -27.43 10.09
C THR A 116 11.79 -26.57 10.03
N ASN A 117 12.95 -27.20 9.89
CA ASN A 117 14.24 -26.51 9.83
C ASN A 117 14.31 -25.48 8.68
N GLU A 118 13.51 -25.67 7.63
CA GLU A 118 13.38 -24.75 6.50
C GLU A 118 12.66 -23.43 6.86
N LEU A 119 11.81 -23.44 7.90
CA LEU A 119 11.06 -22.25 8.35
C LEU A 119 11.78 -21.47 9.47
N ALA A 120 12.86 -22.03 10.04
CA ALA A 120 13.60 -21.39 11.12
C ALA A 120 14.25 -20.05 10.70
N VAL A 121 14.86 -20.02 9.51
CA VAL A 121 15.51 -18.83 8.97
C VAL A 121 14.54 -17.66 8.74
N PRO A 122 13.41 -17.84 8.03
CA PRO A 122 12.45 -16.74 7.84
C PRO A 122 11.81 -16.28 9.15
N LEU A 123 11.61 -17.17 10.13
CA LEU A 123 11.01 -16.84 11.42
C LEU A 123 11.95 -16.00 12.29
N VAL A 124 13.23 -16.37 12.36
CA VAL A 124 14.26 -15.59 13.08
C VAL A 124 14.47 -14.22 12.41
N ALA A 125 14.53 -14.18 11.07
CA ALA A 125 14.64 -12.92 10.34
C ALA A 125 13.43 -11.99 10.58
N GLY A 126 12.22 -12.55 10.61
CA GLY A 126 10.99 -11.82 10.93
C GLY A 126 10.99 -11.25 12.37
N VAL A 127 11.41 -12.05 13.35
CA VAL A 127 11.52 -11.61 14.75
C VAL A 127 12.57 -10.50 14.91
N LEU A 128 13.74 -10.66 14.31
CA LEU A 128 14.79 -9.64 14.35
C LEU A 128 14.34 -8.34 13.68
N GLY A 129 13.68 -8.43 12.52
CA GLY A 129 13.10 -7.27 11.84
C GLY A 129 12.04 -6.56 12.69
N GLY A 130 11.17 -7.32 13.35
CA GLY A 130 10.16 -6.77 14.27
C GLY A 130 10.78 -6.05 15.47
N ILE A 131 11.83 -6.62 16.07
CA ILE A 131 12.56 -5.97 17.18
C ILE A 131 13.22 -4.67 16.71
N LEU A 132 13.87 -4.70 15.54
CA LEU A 132 14.54 -3.52 14.98
C LEU A 132 13.57 -2.36 14.73
N MET A 133 12.39 -2.68 14.19
CA MET A 133 11.34 -1.67 13.93
C MET A 133 10.63 -1.21 15.21
N GLY A 134 10.58 -2.03 16.26
CA GLY A 134 10.02 -1.63 17.56
C GLY A 134 10.97 -0.77 18.41
N VAL A 135 12.26 -0.79 18.11
CA VAL A 135 13.29 0.04 18.77
C VAL A 135 13.51 1.38 18.06
N LEU A 136 13.20 1.45 16.76
CA LEU A 136 13.32 2.66 15.92
C LEU A 136 12.15 3.64 16.13
#